data_AF-A0A382TKR0-F1
#
_entry.id   AF-A0A382TKR0-F1
#
_cell.length_a   1.000
_cell.length_b   1.000
_cell.length_c   1.000
_cell.angle_alpha   90.00
_cell.angle_beta   90.00
_cell.angle_gamma   90.00
#
_symmetry.space_group_name_H-M   'P 1'
#
loop_
_entity.id
_entity.type
_entity.pdbx_description
1 polymer ?
#
loop_
_entity_poly.entity_id
_entity_poly.type
_entity_poly.pdbx_seq_one_letter_code
_entity_poly.pdbx_strand_id
1 'polypeptide(L)'
;MESLEARIDRLEAIEAIKQLKALYCEICDDAHNPDRIVSIFTEDGIWEGRGIGKAQGHVQIAELFNNFQKMMSFTQHMVMNP
;
A
#
# COMPACT_ATOMS: atom_id res chain seq x y z
N MET A 1 -17.10 -1.76 -29.60
CA MET A 1 -16.52 -2.98 -29.01
C MET A 1 -15.12 -2.62 -28.57
N GLU A 2 -14.70 -2.98 -27.35
CA GLU A 2 -13.32 -2.77 -26.87
C GLU A 2 -12.34 -3.55 -27.77
N SER A 3 -11.17 -2.98 -28.10
CA SER A 3 -10.14 -3.70 -28.86
C SER A 3 -9.45 -4.75 -27.97
N LEU A 4 -8.72 -5.68 -28.58
CA LEU A 4 -7.99 -6.70 -27.81
C LEU A 4 -6.87 -6.06 -26.98
N GLU A 5 -6.19 -5.06 -27.54
CA GLU A 5 -5.13 -4.30 -26.88
C GLU A 5 -5.69 -3.59 -25.64
N ALA A 6 -6.77 -2.83 -25.78
CA ALA A 6 -7.41 -2.13 -24.66
C ALA A 6 -7.87 -3.09 -23.55
N ARG A 7 -8.36 -4.28 -23.93
CA ARG A 7 -8.75 -5.32 -22.96
C ARG A 7 -7.54 -5.92 -22.25
N ILE A 8 -6.42 -6.15 -22.94
CA ILE A 8 -5.18 -6.68 -22.33
C ILE A 8 -4.60 -5.65 -21.37
N ASP A 9 -4.46 -4.39 -21.80
CA ASP A 9 -3.94 -3.29 -20.96
C ASP A 9 -4.73 -3.18 -19.65
N ARG A 10 -6.06 -3.28 -19.73
CA ARG A 10 -6.93 -3.27 -18.55
C ARG A 10 -6.69 -4.47 -17.63
N LEU A 11 -6.50 -5.67 -18.16
CA LEU A 11 -6.24 -6.87 -17.36
C LEU A 11 -4.87 -6.80 -16.68
N GLU A 12 -3.84 -6.32 -17.38
CA GLU A 12 -2.50 -6.11 -16.82
C GLU A 12 -2.50 -5.04 -15.73
N ALA A 13 -3.23 -3.94 -15.92
CA ALA A 13 -3.40 -2.92 -14.89
C ALA A 13 -4.09 -3.47 -13.63
N ILE A 14 -5.13 -4.30 -13.80
CA ILE A 14 -5.81 -4.97 -12.67
C ILE A 14 -4.82 -5.84 -11.91
N GLU A 15 -4.01 -6.65 -12.60
CA GLU A 15 -3.02 -7.50 -11.95
C GLU A 15 -1.94 -6.69 -11.25
N ALA A 16 -1.44 -5.62 -11.86
CA ALA A 16 -0.46 -4.72 -11.24
C ALA A 16 -1.00 -4.11 -9.93
N ILE A 17 -2.27 -3.70 -9.89
CA ILE A 17 -2.91 -3.18 -8.67
C ILE A 17 -3.00 -4.26 -7.58
N LYS A 18 -3.34 -5.50 -7.95
CA LYS A 18 -3.40 -6.63 -7.00
C LYS A 18 -2.04 -6.91 -6.39
N GLN A 19 -0.99 -6.96 -7.21
CA GLN A 19 0.38 -7.15 -6.75
C GLN A 19 0.85 -5.99 -5.86
N LEU A 20 0.53 -4.74 -6.23
CA LEU A 20 0.84 -3.57 -5.40
C LEU A 20 0.16 -3.66 -4.03
N LYS A 21 -1.09 -4.12 -3.97
CA LYS A 21 -1.81 -4.29 -2.70
C LYS A 21 -1.25 -5.44 -1.87
N ALA A 22 -0.82 -6.53 -2.50
CA ALA A 22 -0.14 -7.63 -1.81
C ALA A 22 1.20 -7.16 -1.21
N LEU A 23 2.00 -6.39 -1.96
CA LEU A 23 3.23 -5.77 -1.48
C LEU A 23 2.98 -4.81 -0.31
N TYR A 24 1.93 -3.99 -0.36
CA TYR A 24 1.53 -3.17 0.79
C TYR A 24 1.30 -4.04 2.05
N CYS A 25 0.58 -5.15 1.91
CA CYS A 25 0.30 -6.06 3.03
C CYS A 25 1.58 -6.70 3.57
N GLU A 26 2.46 -7.15 2.68
CA GLU A 26 3.77 -7.69 3.02
C GLU A 26 4.61 -6.67 3.81
N ILE A 27 4.65 -5.41 3.39
CA ILE A 27 5.39 -4.34 4.09
C ILE A 27 4.81 -4.09 5.48
N CYS A 28 3.47 -4.08 5.62
CA CYS A 28 2.84 -3.95 6.93
C CYS A 28 3.22 -5.12 7.85
N ASP A 29 3.19 -6.34 7.33
CA ASP A 29 3.50 -7.57 8.08
C ASP A 29 5.00 -7.74 8.36
N ASP A 30 5.85 -7.09 7.56
CA ASP A 30 7.29 -6.89 7.79
C ASP A 30 7.53 -5.69 8.72
N ALA A 31 6.89 -5.71 9.89
CA ALA A 31 7.01 -4.73 10.95
C ALA A 31 6.76 -3.26 10.52
N HIS A 32 5.85 -3.03 9.58
CA HIS A 32 5.52 -1.69 9.07
C HIS A 32 6.73 -0.90 8.55
N ASN A 33 7.64 -1.55 7.82
CA ASN A 33 8.91 -0.96 7.41
C ASN A 33 8.74 0.44 6.73
N PRO A 34 9.22 1.54 7.37
CA PRO A 34 8.96 2.90 6.93
C PRO A 34 9.70 3.28 5.64
N ASP A 35 10.83 2.64 5.33
CA ASP A 35 11.57 2.90 4.10
C ASP A 35 10.90 2.18 2.91
N ARG A 36 10.38 0.98 3.14
CA ARG A 36 9.68 0.22 2.10
C ARG A 36 8.32 0.83 1.78
N ILE A 37 7.57 1.28 2.78
CA ILE A 37 6.22 1.80 2.54
C ILE A 37 6.23 3.03 1.63
N VAL A 38 7.17 3.95 1.79
CA VAL A 38 7.22 5.16 0.95
C VAL A 38 7.52 4.85 -0.51
N SER A 39 8.19 3.73 -0.79
CA SER A 39 8.52 3.31 -2.17
C SER A 39 7.30 2.96 -3.02
N ILE A 40 6.14 2.67 -2.40
CA ILE A 40 4.91 2.29 -3.09
C ILE A 40 3.86 3.43 -3.13
N PHE A 41 4.19 4.60 -2.59
CA PHE A 41 3.36 5.81 -2.68
C PHE A 41 3.99 6.81 -3.65
N THR A 42 3.14 7.59 -4.33
CA THR A 42 3.61 8.80 -5.04
C THR A 42 4.18 9.81 -4.05
N GLU A 43 5.01 10.74 -4.53
CA GLU A 43 5.66 11.76 -3.69
C GLU A 43 4.64 12.60 -2.87
N ASP A 44 3.47 12.84 -3.45
CA ASP A 44 2.34 13.57 -2.86
C ASP A 44 1.24 12.66 -2.28
N GLY A 45 1.49 11.35 -2.22
CA GLY A 45 0.52 10.34 -1.80
C GLY A 45 -0.03 10.58 -0.40
N ILE A 46 -1.27 10.13 -0.18
CA ILE A 46 -1.95 10.25 1.12
C ILE A 46 -2.23 8.84 1.64
N TRP A 47 -1.76 8.57 2.86
CA TRP A 47 -2.26 7.47 3.66
C TRP A 47 -3.34 8.00 4.60
N GLU A 48 -4.52 7.37 4.61
CA GLU A 48 -5.62 7.75 5.50
C GLU A 48 -6.38 6.51 5.98
N GLY A 49 -6.47 6.39 7.31
CA GLY A 49 -7.31 5.40 7.98
C GLY A 49 -8.26 6.11 8.93
N ARG A 50 -9.57 5.98 8.70
CA ARG A 50 -10.59 6.65 9.53
C ARG A 50 -10.44 6.24 10.99
N GLY A 51 -10.14 7.20 11.87
CA GLY A 51 -9.92 6.96 13.30
C GLY A 51 -8.54 6.38 13.66
N ILE A 52 -7.65 6.18 12.68
CA ILE A 52 -6.28 5.66 12.88
C ILE A 52 -5.26 6.77 12.64
N GLY A 53 -5.37 7.50 11.53
CA GLY A 53 -4.44 8.57 11.20
C GLY A 53 -4.55 9.05 9.76
N LYS A 54 -3.82 10.13 9.46
CA LYS A 54 -3.64 10.67 8.11
C LYS A 54 -2.21 11.16 7.98
N ALA A 55 -1.59 10.88 6.84
CA ALA A 55 -0.25 11.34 6.49
C ALA A 55 -0.19 11.70 5.01
N GLN A 56 0.46 12.81 4.67
CA GLN A 56 0.65 13.25 3.30
C GLN A 56 2.13 13.39 2.95
N GLY A 57 2.51 12.78 1.83
CA GLY A 57 3.87 12.73 1.34
C GLY A 57 4.76 11.77 2.11
N HIS A 58 5.90 11.43 1.52
CA HIS A 58 6.79 10.36 2.02
C HIS A 58 7.24 10.57 3.47
N VAL A 59 7.58 11.80 3.86
CA VAL A 59 8.06 12.10 5.23
C VAL A 59 7.02 11.73 6.28
N GLN A 60 5.77 12.21 6.11
CA GLN A 60 4.71 11.95 7.10
C GLN A 60 4.29 10.47 7.08
N ILE A 61 4.31 9.82 5.91
CA ILE A 61 3.98 8.40 5.79
C ILE A 61 5.03 7.55 6.51
N ALA A 62 6.31 7.83 6.33
CA ALA A 62 7.39 7.14 7.04
C ALA A 62 7.28 7.33 8.57
N GLU A 63 7.00 8.55 9.03
CA GLU A 63 6.78 8.84 10.45
C GLU A 63 5.59 8.06 11.03
N LEU A 64 4.48 7.99 10.29
CA LEU A 64 3.30 7.25 10.70
C LEU A 64 3.60 5.74 10.82
N PHE A 65 4.28 5.16 9.84
CA PHE A 65 4.61 3.73 9.84
C PHE A 65 5.67 3.38 10.90
N ASN A 66 6.63 4.27 11.18
CA ASN A 66 7.54 4.13 12.32
C ASN A 66 6.78 4.11 13.66
N ASN A 67 5.66 4.83 13.78
CA ASN A 67 4.81 4.75 14.97
C ASN A 67 4.05 3.42 15.03
N PHE A 68 3.53 2.90 13.91
CA PHE A 68 2.91 1.58 13.87
C PHE A 68 3.89 0.48 14.27
N GLN A 69 5.13 0.52 13.76
CA GLN A 69 6.20 -0.41 14.11
C GLN A 69 6.49 -0.48 15.62
N LYS A 70 6.37 0.65 16.34
CA LYS A 70 6.55 0.71 17.80
C LYS A 70 5.34 0.19 18.58
N MET A 71 4.13 0.37 18.05
CA MET A 71 2.88 0.03 18.73
C MET A 71 2.45 -1.41 18.50
N MET A 72 2.83 -2.01 17.37
CA MET A 72 2.36 -3.33 16.94
C MET A 72 3.55 -4.28 16.82
N SER A 73 3.61 -5.27 17.72
CA SER A 73 4.69 -6.27 17.74
C SER A 73 4.56 -7.33 16.65
N PHE A 74 3.35 -7.52 16.10
CA PHE A 74 3.06 -8.46 15.02
C PHE A 74 1.78 -8.06 14.30
N THR A 75 1.76 -8.20 12.96
CA THR A 75 0.57 -8.03 12.14
C THR A 75 0.50 -9.11 11.06
N GLN A 76 -0.72 -9.36 10.59
CA GLN A 76 -0.99 -10.20 9.44
C GLN A 76 -2.19 -9.65 8.66
N HIS A 77 -2.03 -9.44 7.36
CA HIS A 77 -3.08 -8.91 6.48
C HIS A 77 -3.58 -9.98 5.51
N MET A 78 -4.75 -10.57 5.82
CA MET A 78 -5.41 -11.59 4.98
C MET A 78 -6.48 -10.94 4.08
N VAL A 79 -6.05 -10.33 2.98
CA VAL A 79 -6.96 -9.66 2.03
C VAL A 79 -7.55 -10.68 1.05
N MET A 80 -8.87 -10.61 0.87
CA MET A 80 -9.63 -11.46 -0.05
C MET A 80 -10.56 -10.61 -0.91
N ASN A 81 -11.07 -11.17 -2.01
CA ASN A 81 -11.95 -10.50 -2.97
C ASN A 81 -11.35 -9.23 -3.61
N PRO A 82 -10.17 -9.35 -4.27
CA PRO A 82 -9.48 -8.22 -4.89
C PRO A 82 -10.07 -7.76 -6.22
#